data_AF-A0A6V8DT73-F1
#
_entry.id   AF-A0A6V8DT73-F1
#
_cell.length_a   1.000
_cell.length_b   1.000
_cell.length_c   1.000
_cell.angle_alpha   90.00
_cell.angle_beta   90.00
_cell.angle_gamma   90.00
#
_symmetry.space_group_name_H-M   'P 1'
#
loop_
_entity.id
_entity.type
_entity.pdbx_description
1 polymer ?
#
loop_
_entity_poly.entity_id
_entity_poly.type
_entity_poly.pdbx_seq_one_letter_code
_entity_poly.pdbx_strand_id
1 'polypeptide(L)'
;MPGMLRLGERLFRGEAPKQSQLVMEIDGGAKVNWWNEKIQPSHPLDAMIGDRDSDMGAGWAQGVRCFKVNWTLGLASVTERILDQKDRGDPFNPLR
;
A
#
# COMPACT_ATOMS: atom_id res chain seq x y z
N MET A 1 -11.08 3.35 -1.10
CA MET A 1 -9.67 2.91 -1.01
C MET A 1 -8.81 3.70 -2.01
N PRO A 2 -7.48 3.79 -1.81
CA PRO A 2 -6.56 4.52 -2.70
C PRO A 2 -6.49 3.90 -4.10
N GLY A 3 -6.73 4.72 -5.14
CA GLY A 3 -6.79 4.22 -6.53
C GLY A 3 -5.46 3.70 -7.07
N MET A 4 -4.35 4.36 -6.74
CA MET A 4 -3.03 4.01 -7.28
C MET A 4 -2.52 2.63 -6.81
N LEU A 5 -2.76 2.25 -5.56
CA LEU A 5 -2.33 0.93 -5.07
C LEU A 5 -3.17 -0.19 -5.70
N ARG A 6 -4.48 0.00 -5.86
CA ARG A 6 -5.32 -0.94 -6.60
C ARG A 6 -4.90 -1.09 -8.05
N LEU A 7 -4.45 0.01 -8.67
CA LEU A 7 -3.89 -0.06 -10.02
C LEU A 7 -2.66 -0.95 -10.05
N GLY A 8 -1.71 -0.71 -9.14
CA GLY A 8 -0.51 -1.51 -9.02
C GLY A 8 -0.84 -2.99 -8.83
N GLU A 9 -1.72 -3.30 -7.88
CA GLU A 9 -2.18 -4.68 -7.64
C GLU A 9 -2.75 -5.33 -8.91
N ARG A 10 -3.67 -4.64 -9.62
CA ARG A 10 -4.26 -5.13 -10.87
C ARG A 10 -3.21 -5.34 -11.95
N LEU A 11 -2.21 -4.47 -12.05
CA LEU A 11 -1.13 -4.60 -13.02
C LEU A 11 -0.19 -5.77 -12.72
N PHE A 12 0.09 -6.03 -11.44
CA PHE A 12 0.99 -7.13 -11.05
C PHE A 12 0.31 -8.49 -11.02
N ARG A 13 -1.01 -8.55 -10.77
CA ARG A 13 -1.75 -9.80 -10.53
C ARG A 13 -2.82 -10.12 -11.57
N GLY A 14 -3.28 -9.10 -12.29
CA GLY A 14 -4.27 -9.23 -13.35
C GLY A 14 -3.64 -9.23 -14.74
N GLU A 15 -4.50 -9.07 -15.74
CA GLU A 15 -4.05 -8.94 -17.13
C GLU A 15 -3.46 -7.55 -17.37
N ALA A 16 -2.29 -7.52 -18.03
CA ALA A 16 -1.68 -6.29 -18.47
C ALA A 16 -2.65 -5.53 -19.41
N PRO A 17 -2.77 -4.20 -19.27
CA PRO A 17 -3.59 -3.41 -20.17
C PRO A 17 -3.08 -3.54 -21.60
N LYS A 18 -4.00 -3.44 -22.56
CA LYS A 18 -3.62 -3.38 -23.97
C LYS A 18 -2.73 -2.16 -24.19
N GLN A 19 -1.71 -2.30 -25.05
CA GLN A 19 -0.72 -1.25 -25.31
C GLN A 19 -1.33 0.10 -25.76
N SER A 20 -2.53 0.08 -26.34
CA SER A 20 -3.27 1.28 -26.77
C SER A 20 -4.04 1.99 -25.63
N GLN A 21 -4.07 1.43 -24.43
CA GLN A 21 -4.89 1.93 -23.34
C GLN A 21 -4.09 2.85 -22.42
N LEU A 22 -4.25 4.17 -22.63
CA LEU A 22 -3.56 5.21 -21.84
C LEU A 22 -4.25 5.52 -20.50
N VAL A 23 -5.53 5.20 -20.38
CA VAL A 23 -6.34 5.44 -19.18
C VAL A 23 -6.98 4.13 -18.72
N MET A 24 -6.79 3.80 -17.45
CA MET A 24 -7.45 2.68 -16.80
C MET A 24 -8.40 3.20 -15.73
N GLU A 25 -9.68 2.88 -15.90
CA GLU A 25 -10.65 3.04 -14.84
C GLU A 25 -10.54 1.87 -13.86
N ILE A 26 -10.61 2.18 -12.59
CA ILE A 26 -10.50 1.22 -11.50
C ILE A 26 -11.69 1.46 -10.60
N ASP A 27 -12.41 0.39 -10.28
CA ASP A 27 -13.49 0.43 -9.32
C ASP A 27 -13.02 1.08 -8.00
N GLY A 28 -13.92 1.83 -7.36
CA GLY A 28 -13.66 2.52 -6.09
C GLY A 28 -13.26 1.59 -4.93
N GLY A 29 -13.52 0.29 -5.10
CA GLY A 29 -13.34 -0.76 -4.12
C GLY A 29 -14.34 -0.64 -2.97
N ALA A 30 -14.25 -1.59 -2.03
CA ALA A 30 -15.02 -1.50 -0.79
C ALA A 30 -14.68 -0.23 0.00
N LYS A 31 -15.68 0.30 0.71
CA LYS A 31 -15.46 1.36 1.69
C LYS A 31 -14.54 0.85 2.78
N VAL A 32 -13.55 1.65 3.13
CA VAL A 32 -12.64 1.36 4.24
C VAL A 32 -13.39 1.65 5.54
N ASN A 33 -13.51 0.66 6.42
CA ASN A 33 -14.00 0.90 7.76
C ASN A 33 -12.81 1.21 8.68
N TRP A 34 -12.57 2.50 8.90
CA TRP A 34 -11.45 3.01 9.71
C TRP A 34 -11.55 2.68 11.21
N TRP A 35 -12.71 2.21 11.67
CA TRP A 35 -12.95 1.84 13.07
C TRP A 35 -12.72 0.36 13.37
N ASN A 36 -12.47 -0.45 12.32
CA ASN A 36 -12.23 -1.89 12.45
C ASN A 36 -10.73 -2.22 12.46
N GLU A 37 -10.44 -3.51 12.61
CA GLU A 37 -9.09 -4.04 12.38
C GLU A 37 -8.65 -3.85 10.92
N LYS A 38 -7.34 -3.74 10.74
CA LYS A 38 -6.69 -3.70 9.45
C LYS A 38 -7.04 -4.97 8.66
N ILE A 39 -7.48 -4.80 7.41
CA ILE A 39 -7.82 -5.93 6.53
C ILE A 39 -6.57 -6.75 6.17
N GLN A 40 -6.77 -7.96 5.65
CA GLN A 40 -5.67 -8.77 5.13
C GLN A 40 -5.29 -8.31 3.71
N PRO A 41 -3.98 -8.22 3.38
CA PRO A 41 -3.55 -7.89 2.04
C PRO A 41 -3.70 -9.09 1.10
N SER A 42 -3.76 -8.82 -0.20
CA SER A 42 -3.79 -9.86 -1.24
C SER A 42 -2.52 -10.70 -1.28
N HIS A 43 -1.39 -10.15 -0.84
CA HIS A 43 -0.15 -10.90 -0.64
C HIS A 43 0.62 -10.40 0.59
N PRO A 44 1.22 -11.30 1.41
CA PRO A 44 1.84 -10.93 2.68
C PRO A 44 3.06 -10.00 2.56
N LEU A 45 3.69 -9.95 1.39
CA LEU A 45 4.83 -9.08 1.12
C LEU A 45 4.46 -7.74 0.46
N ASP A 46 3.18 -7.55 0.10
CA ASP A 46 2.74 -6.25 -0.42
C ASP A 46 3.00 -5.18 0.64
N ALA A 47 3.49 -4.03 0.18
CA ALA A 47 3.93 -2.97 1.05
C ALA A 47 3.59 -1.58 0.49
N MET A 48 3.34 -0.64 1.40
CA MET A 48 3.27 0.79 1.14
C MET A 48 4.43 1.47 1.85
N ILE A 49 5.18 2.28 1.10
CA ILE A 49 6.34 3.01 1.59
C ILE A 49 6.10 4.50 1.31
N GLY A 50 6.17 5.32 2.36
CA GLY A 50 5.92 6.76 2.23
C GLY A 50 6.35 7.53 3.47
N ASP A 51 6.54 8.84 3.33
CA ASP A 51 6.99 9.72 4.40
C ASP A 51 5.81 10.30 5.21
N ARG A 52 4.59 10.24 4.67
CA ARG A 52 3.40 10.87 5.25
C ARG A 52 2.44 9.86 5.85
N ASP A 53 1.63 10.33 6.80
CA ASP A 53 0.54 9.53 7.38
C ASP A 53 -0.55 9.20 6.36
N SER A 54 -0.70 9.99 5.30
CA SER A 54 -1.58 9.65 4.18
C SER A 54 -1.16 8.36 3.47
N ASP A 55 0.15 8.12 3.35
CA ASP A 55 0.67 6.88 2.75
C ASP A 55 0.44 5.72 3.70
N MET A 56 0.68 5.93 4.99
CA MET A 56 0.43 4.91 6.01
C MET A 56 -1.06 4.53 6.09
N GLY A 57 -1.96 5.52 5.99
CA GLY A 57 -3.40 5.30 5.90
C GLY A 57 -3.81 4.60 4.62
N ALA A 58 -3.17 4.91 3.49
CA ALA A 58 -3.39 4.21 2.22
C ALA A 58 -2.99 2.73 2.31
N GLY A 59 -1.82 2.45 2.89
CA GLY A 59 -1.36 1.09 3.12
C GLY A 59 -2.23 0.33 4.11
N TRP A 60 -2.61 0.98 5.22
CA TRP A 60 -3.51 0.41 6.22
C TRP A 60 -4.86 0.03 5.62
N ALA A 61 -5.43 0.91 4.78
CA ALA A 61 -6.68 0.67 4.08
C ALA A 61 -6.66 -0.54 3.13
N GLN A 62 -5.47 -0.99 2.71
CA GLN A 62 -5.28 -2.16 1.85
C GLN A 62 -4.66 -3.35 2.59
N GLY A 63 -4.45 -3.25 3.90
CA GLY A 63 -3.88 -4.34 4.69
C GLY A 63 -2.39 -4.59 4.49
N VAL A 64 -1.72 -3.82 3.64
CA VAL A 64 -0.32 -4.06 3.27
C VAL A 64 0.66 -3.65 4.37
N ARG A 65 1.88 -4.18 4.37
CA ARG A 65 2.94 -3.74 5.30
C ARG A 65 3.20 -2.25 5.07
N CYS A 66 3.27 -1.44 6.13
CA CYS A 66 3.51 0.00 5.99
C CYS A 66 4.93 0.30 6.44
N PHE A 67 5.70 1.08 5.69
CA PHE A 67 7.04 1.53 6.10
C PHE A 67 7.09 3.04 6.00
N LYS A 68 7.11 3.72 7.15
CA LYS A 68 7.23 5.17 7.21
C LYS A 68 8.68 5.55 7.05
N VAL A 69 8.98 6.35 6.04
CA VAL A 69 10.36 6.78 5.76
C VAL A 69 10.62 8.18 6.29
N ASN A 70 11.88 8.44 6.60
CA ASN A 70 12.33 9.81 6.82
C ASN A 70 12.30 10.56 5.48
N TRP A 71 11.67 11.73 5.42
CA TRP A 71 11.52 12.51 4.18
C TRP A 71 12.86 12.97 3.57
N THR A 72 13.91 13.13 4.38
CA THR A 72 15.25 13.49 3.90
C THR A 72 16.01 12.28 3.33
N LEU A 73 15.83 11.09 3.91
CA LEU A 73 16.57 9.88 3.50
C LEU A 73 15.81 9.02 2.48
N GLY A 74 14.48 9.09 2.48
CA GLY A 74 13.61 8.32 1.63
C GLY A 74 13.76 6.80 1.82
N LEU A 75 13.63 6.05 0.72
CA LEU A 75 13.61 4.59 0.69
C LEU A 75 14.87 3.95 1.31
N ALA A 76 16.02 4.62 1.22
CA ALA A 76 17.29 4.12 1.74
C ALA A 76 17.24 3.82 3.24
N SER A 77 16.40 4.55 4.00
CA SER A 77 16.30 4.34 5.46
C SER A 77 15.58 3.05 5.87
N VAL A 78 14.91 2.36 4.94
CA VAL A 78 14.08 1.18 5.23
C VAL A 78 14.28 0.01 4.28
N THR A 79 15.25 0.09 3.35
CA THR A 79 15.41 -0.92 2.29
C THR A 79 15.60 -2.33 2.86
N GLU A 80 16.48 -2.50 3.85
CA GLU A 80 16.70 -3.80 4.50
C GLU A 80 15.43 -4.35 5.17
N ARG A 81 14.62 -3.46 5.76
CA ARG A 81 13.35 -3.83 6.40
C ARG A 81 12.30 -4.30 5.40
N ILE A 82 12.24 -3.69 4.22
CA ILE A 82 11.30 -4.08 3.15
C ILE A 82 11.62 -5.49 2.64
N LEU A 83 12.92 -5.80 2.52
CA LEU A 83 13.43 -7.08 2.04
C LEU A 83 13.32 -8.20 3.09
N ASP A 84 13.28 -7.85 4.38
CA ASP A 84 12.99 -8.82 5.44
C ASP A 84 11.52 -9.28 5.38
N GLN A 85 11.31 -10.56 5.05
CA GLN A 85 9.99 -11.17 4.98
C GLN A 85 9.33 -11.35 6.36
N LYS A 86 10.10 -11.23 7.44
CA LYS A 86 9.61 -11.31 8.82
C LYS A 86 9.19 -9.95 9.37
N ASP A 87 9.70 -8.85 8.81
CA ASP A 87 9.27 -7.51 9.18
C ASP A 87 7.84 -7.26 8.67
N ARG A 88 6.94 -6.90 9.60
CA ARG A 88 5.52 -6.66 9.37
C ARG A 88 5.20 -5.19 9.06
N GLY A 89 6.22 -4.34 9.02
CA GLY A 89 6.09 -2.91 8.86
C GLY A 89 5.79 -2.20 10.18
N ASP A 90 5.68 -0.89 10.07
CA ASP A 90 5.38 0.02 11.16
C ASP A 90 3.89 -0.04 11.54
N PRO A 91 3.59 0.03 12.85
CA PRO A 91 2.22 0.15 13.30
C PRO A 91 1.64 1.50 12.88
N PHE A 92 0.39 1.50 12.44
CA PHE A 92 -0.35 2.72 12.12
C PHE A 92 -1.77 2.63 12.66
N ASN A 93 -2.24 3.71 13.29
CA ASN A 93 -3.61 3.84 13.76
C ASN A 93 -4.27 5.02 13.03
N PRO A 94 -5.28 4.79 12.17
CA PRO A 94 -5.92 5.87 11.41
C PRO A 94 -6.75 6.84 12.27
N LEU A 95 -6.94 6.56 13.56
CA LEU A 95 -7.77 7.36 14.48
C LEU A 95 -6.96 8.20 15.47
N ARG A 96 -5.62 8.17 15.41
CA ARG A 96 -4.71 8.93 16.27
C ARG A 96 -3.78 9.77 15.43
#